data_AF-A0A7L2HIL5-F1
#
_entry.id   AF-A0A7L2HIL5-F1
#
_cell.length_a   1.000
_cell.length_b   1.000
_cell.length_c   1.000
_cell.angle_alpha   90.00
_cell.angle_beta   90.00
_cell.angle_gamma   90.00
#
_symmetry.space_group_name_H-M   'P 1'
#
loop_
_entity.id
_entity.type
_entity.pdbx_description
1 polymer ?
#
loop_
_entity_poly.entity_id
_entity_poly.type
_entity_poly.pdbx_seq_one_letter_code
_entity_poly.pdbx_strand_id
1 'polypeptide(L)'
;PAFDMWRDYLGLAAVLAALPQERRDTGAGEEAAASPGAPEAASASPGKALCAFCKHNGEAKHVYSGHSLRDAGGRVQCPVLRSYVCPQCGATQDRAHTKRFCPLTRRGYTSVYSRSARNSAGKR
;
A
#
# COMPACT_ATOMS: atom_id res chain seq x y z
N PRO A 1 9.31 -12.68 -32.93
CA PRO A 1 8.09 -12.65 -32.07
C PRO A 1 8.26 -11.53 -31.05
N ALA A 2 7.23 -10.71 -30.80
CA ALA A 2 7.30 -9.66 -29.78
C ALA A 2 7.08 -10.30 -28.40
N PHE A 3 7.95 -9.99 -27.44
CA PHE A 3 7.81 -10.40 -26.05
C PHE A 3 6.58 -9.70 -25.45
N ASP A 4 5.63 -10.47 -24.95
CA ASP A 4 4.39 -9.97 -24.37
C ASP A 4 4.48 -10.10 -22.84
N MET A 5 4.70 -8.96 -22.19
CA MET A 5 4.95 -8.86 -20.76
C MET A 5 3.89 -9.57 -19.90
N TRP A 6 2.63 -9.60 -20.35
CA TRP A 6 1.53 -10.21 -19.62
C TRP A 6 1.49 -11.74 -19.75
N ARG A 7 1.93 -12.24 -20.91
CA ARG A 7 1.97 -13.68 -21.18
C ARG A 7 3.23 -14.31 -20.61
N ASP A 8 4.37 -13.64 -20.80
CA ASP A 8 5.69 -14.24 -20.59
C ASP A 8 6.24 -14.01 -19.17
N TYR A 9 5.86 -12.92 -18.50
CA TYR A 9 6.40 -12.59 -17.17
C TYR A 9 5.53 -13.06 -15.99
N LEU A 10 4.21 -13.08 -16.19
CA LEU A 10 3.24 -13.39 -15.12
C LEU A 10 2.46 -14.68 -15.35
N GLY A 11 2.67 -15.36 -16.49
CA GLY A 11 2.00 -16.61 -16.81
C GLY A 11 0.47 -16.51 -16.86
N LEU A 12 -0.08 -15.31 -17.09
CA LEU A 12 -1.52 -15.05 -16.95
C LEU A 12 -2.37 -15.92 -17.88
N ALA A 13 -1.82 -16.29 -19.05
CA ALA A 13 -2.45 -17.20 -19.99
C ALA A 13 -2.66 -18.61 -19.40
N ALA A 14 -1.71 -19.11 -18.62
CA ALA A 14 -1.86 -20.40 -17.94
C ALA A 14 -2.91 -20.32 -16.82
N VAL A 15 -2.96 -19.19 -16.09
CA VAL A 15 -3.97 -18.95 -15.06
C VAL A 15 -5.38 -18.91 -15.68
N LEU A 16 -5.58 -18.16 -16.76
CA LEU A 16 -6.88 -18.08 -17.45
C LEU A 16 -7.33 -19.42 -18.02
N ALA A 17 -6.39 -20.25 -18.52
CA ALA A 17 -6.70 -21.60 -18.99
C ALA A 17 -7.05 -22.59 -17.87
N ALA A 18 -6.54 -22.34 -16.66
CA ALA A 18 -6.81 -23.16 -15.47
C ALA A 18 -8.05 -22.73 -14.69
N LEU A 19 -8.64 -21.56 -15.00
CA LEU A 19 -9.92 -21.17 -14.43
C LEU A 19 -11.02 -22.09 -14.99
N PRO A 20 -11.79 -22.78 -14.14
CA PRO A 20 -12.96 -23.51 -14.60
C PRO A 20 -13.90 -22.53 -15.31
N GLN A 21 -14.23 -22.81 -16.57
CA GLN A 21 -15.38 -22.16 -17.20
C GLN A 21 -16.61 -22.63 -16.44
N GLU A 22 -17.05 -21.83 -15.47
CA GLU A 22 -18.34 -22.02 -14.83
C GLU A 22 -19.38 -22.09 -15.95
N ARG A 23 -19.93 -23.29 -16.10
CA ARG A 23 -21.05 -23.58 -16.97
C ARG A 23 -22.09 -22.50 -16.73
N ARG A 24 -22.44 -21.77 -17.79
CA ARG A 24 -23.66 -20.97 -17.83
C ARG A 24 -24.82 -21.97 -17.77
N ASP A 25 -25.19 -22.39 -16.58
CA ASP A 25 -26.41 -23.11 -16.31
C ASP A 25 -27.09 -22.44 -15.12
N THR A 26 -28.18 -21.76 -15.45
CA THR A 26 -29.18 -21.20 -14.56
C THR A 26 -29.65 -22.21 -13.52
N GLY A 27 -29.65 -21.86 -12.23
CA GLY A 27 -30.30 -22.66 -11.19
C GLY A 27 -30.09 -22.08 -9.79
N ALA A 28 -31.20 -21.84 -9.09
CA ALA A 28 -31.30 -21.25 -7.77
C ALA A 28 -30.96 -22.22 -6.62
N GLY A 29 -30.67 -21.69 -5.42
CA GLY A 29 -30.84 -22.41 -4.15
C GLY A 29 -29.70 -22.30 -3.13
N GLU A 30 -29.97 -21.54 -2.06
CA GLU A 30 -29.48 -21.54 -0.65
C GLU A 30 -28.60 -22.71 -0.15
N GLU A 31 -27.44 -22.45 0.47
CA GLU A 31 -27.14 -22.20 1.92
C GLU A 31 -26.45 -23.41 2.56
N ALA A 32 -25.25 -23.20 3.12
CA ALA A 32 -24.89 -23.57 4.49
C ALA A 32 -23.39 -23.33 4.79
N ALA A 33 -23.16 -22.47 5.79
CA ALA A 33 -22.21 -22.58 6.90
C ALA A 33 -20.71 -22.83 6.65
N ALA A 34 -19.88 -21.86 7.05
CA ALA A 34 -18.74 -22.09 7.95
C ALA A 34 -18.23 -20.77 8.57
N SER A 35 -17.96 -20.82 9.87
CA SER A 35 -17.40 -19.75 10.74
C SER A 35 -15.98 -19.30 10.29
N PRO A 36 -15.49 -18.13 10.74
CA PRO A 36 -14.71 -18.14 11.99
C PRO A 36 -14.85 -16.88 12.86
N GLY A 37 -14.71 -17.09 14.18
CA GLY A 37 -14.32 -16.04 15.10
C GLY A 37 -12.83 -15.69 14.97
N ALA A 38 -12.52 -14.40 14.99
CA ALA A 38 -11.20 -13.82 15.22
C ALA A 38 -11.37 -12.35 15.67
N PRO A 39 -10.37 -11.76 16.34
CA PRO A 39 -10.57 -11.09 17.62
C PRO A 39 -10.97 -9.61 17.53
N GLU A 40 -11.71 -9.21 18.56
CA GLU A 40 -11.85 -7.82 18.99
C GLU A 40 -10.47 -7.17 19.20
N ALA A 41 -10.23 -6.04 18.52
CA ALA A 41 -9.62 -4.83 19.09
C ALA A 41 -9.37 -3.81 17.97
N ALA A 42 -10.36 -2.97 17.68
CA ALA A 42 -10.11 -1.70 17.01
C ALA A 42 -11.17 -0.68 17.44
N SER A 43 -11.14 -0.33 18.73
CA SER A 43 -11.74 0.92 19.22
C SER A 43 -10.95 2.10 18.64
N ALA A 44 -11.24 2.46 17.39
CA ALA A 44 -10.80 3.70 16.78
C ALA A 44 -11.94 4.72 16.91
N SER A 45 -11.85 5.55 17.95
CA SER A 45 -12.73 6.69 18.18
C SER A 45 -12.76 7.62 16.94
N PRO A 46 -13.95 8.07 16.48
CA PRO A 46 -14.12 8.75 15.20
C PRO A 46 -13.80 10.23 15.34
N GLY A 47 -12.52 10.59 15.22
CA GLY A 47 -12.04 11.97 15.28
C GLY A 47 -11.37 12.41 14.00
N LYS A 48 -12.12 12.56 12.90
CA LYS A 48 -11.77 13.25 11.63
C LYS A 48 -10.27 13.27 11.27
N ALA A 49 -9.62 12.11 11.29
CA ALA A 49 -8.21 11.98 11.01
C ALA A 49 -8.04 11.25 9.68
N LEU A 50 -7.55 11.96 8.65
CA LEU A 50 -7.22 11.36 7.36
C LEU A 50 -5.74 10.99 7.35
N CYS A 51 -5.42 9.73 7.10
CA CYS A 51 -4.05 9.28 6.96
C CYS A 51 -3.49 9.65 5.59
N ALA A 52 -2.56 10.61 5.57
CA ALA A 52 -1.89 11.04 4.34
C ALA A 52 -1.06 9.91 3.69
N PHE A 53 -0.53 8.98 4.48
CA PHE A 53 0.28 7.86 3.98
C PHE A 53 -0.56 6.85 3.21
N CYS A 54 -1.62 6.32 3.82
CA CYS A 54 -2.56 5.41 3.17
C CYS A 54 -3.23 6.07 1.95
N LYS A 55 -3.54 7.38 2.04
CA LYS A 55 -4.05 8.16 0.89
C LYS A 55 -3.05 8.22 -0.26
N HIS A 56 -1.76 8.41 0.02
CA HIS A 56 -0.71 8.42 -1.01
C HIS A 56 -0.51 7.05 -1.65
N ASN A 57 -0.64 5.98 -0.88
CA ASN A 57 -0.56 4.60 -1.37
C ASN A 57 -1.79 4.18 -2.20
N GLY A 58 -2.82 5.02 -2.29
CA GLY A 58 -4.05 4.72 -3.03
C GLY A 58 -4.98 3.76 -2.30
N GLU A 59 -4.88 3.66 -0.97
CA GLU A 59 -5.78 2.81 -0.19
C GLU A 59 -7.22 3.32 -0.23
N ALA A 60 -8.18 2.41 0.01
CA ALA A 60 -9.59 2.72 -0.04
C ALA A 60 -9.98 3.77 1.01
N LYS A 61 -11.05 4.54 0.71
CA LYS A 61 -11.51 5.66 1.55
C LYS A 61 -11.70 5.29 3.01
N HIS A 62 -12.34 4.15 3.27
CA HIS A 62 -12.59 3.67 4.63
C HIS A 62 -11.30 3.40 5.42
N VAL A 63 -10.21 3.00 4.74
CA VAL A 63 -8.93 2.69 5.38
C VAL A 63 -8.22 3.98 5.80
N TYR A 64 -8.02 4.91 4.87
CA TYR A 64 -7.31 6.15 5.18
C TYR A 64 -8.14 7.11 6.03
N SER A 65 -9.48 7.01 6.05
CA SER A 65 -10.32 7.86 6.90
C SER A 65 -10.47 7.37 8.34
N GLY A 66 -9.98 6.17 8.65
CA GLY A 66 -10.10 5.55 9.96
C GLY A 66 -9.02 5.94 10.98
N HIS A 67 -7.95 6.63 10.56
CA HIS A 67 -6.82 6.93 11.45
C HIS A 67 -5.98 8.13 10.98
N SER A 68 -5.21 8.74 11.89
CA SER A 68 -4.20 9.76 11.58
C SER A 68 -2.85 9.12 11.23
N LEU A 69 -2.02 9.81 10.44
CA LEU A 69 -0.64 9.37 10.21
C LEU A 69 0.19 9.43 11.51
N ARG A 70 0.07 10.54 12.25
CA ARG A 70 0.79 10.82 13.49
C ARG A 70 -0.13 11.45 14.52
N ASP A 71 0.14 11.14 15.78
CA ASP A 71 -0.50 11.76 16.95
C ASP A 71 0.13 13.13 17.29
N ALA A 72 -0.51 13.89 18.18
CA ALA A 72 0.02 15.15 18.72
C ALA A 72 1.41 14.97 19.38
N GLY A 73 1.66 13.79 19.96
CA GLY A 73 2.97 13.41 20.52
C GLY A 73 4.02 12.98 19.48
N GLY A 74 3.76 13.11 18.18
CA GLY A 74 4.69 12.76 17.11
C GLY A 74 4.86 11.26 16.85
N ARG A 75 4.14 10.40 17.57
CA ARG A 75 4.11 8.93 17.39
C ARG A 75 3.31 8.56 16.14
N VAL A 76 3.76 7.53 15.42
CA VAL A 76 3.03 7.00 14.26
C VAL A 76 1.82 6.18 14.70
N GLN A 77 0.62 6.56 14.23
CA GLN A 77 -0.62 5.83 14.48
C GLN A 77 -1.02 4.92 13.31
N CYS A 78 -0.56 5.21 12.09
CA CYS A 78 -0.91 4.43 10.91
C CYS A 78 -0.48 2.95 11.04
N PRO A 79 -1.41 1.97 11.03
CA PRO A 79 -1.07 0.56 11.25
C PRO A 79 -0.14 0.02 10.15
N VAL A 80 -0.36 0.43 8.90
CA VAL A 80 0.47 0.05 7.75
C VAL A 80 1.91 0.55 7.91
N LEU A 81 2.08 1.79 8.37
CA LEU A 81 3.43 2.32 8.61
C LEU A 81 4.05 1.71 9.86
N ARG A 82 3.27 1.42 10.91
CA ARG A 82 3.76 0.81 12.15
C ARG A 82 4.33 -0.60 11.94
N SER A 83 3.72 -1.41 11.07
CA SER A 83 4.24 -2.73 10.73
C SER A 83 5.49 -2.69 9.84
N TYR A 84 5.79 -1.52 9.25
CA TYR A 84 7.00 -1.36 8.44
C TYR A 84 8.24 -1.24 9.32
N VAL A 85 9.22 -2.10 9.06
CA VAL A 85 10.54 -2.06 9.67
C VAL A 85 11.49 -1.35 8.72
N CYS A 86 12.10 -0.25 9.17
CA CYS A 86 13.06 0.47 8.34
C CYS A 86 14.30 -0.41 8.08
N PRO A 87 14.66 -0.72 6.82
CA PRO A 87 15.78 -1.62 6.51
C PRO A 87 17.15 -1.01 6.80
N GLN A 88 17.24 0.27 7.12
CA GLN A 88 18.52 0.94 7.42
C GLN A 88 18.80 1.07 8.91
N CYS A 89 17.76 1.29 9.74
CA CYS A 89 17.94 1.50 11.18
C CYS A 89 17.12 0.55 12.06
N GLY A 90 16.28 -0.30 11.47
CA GLY A 90 15.42 -1.23 12.21
C GLY A 90 14.24 -0.59 12.96
N ALA A 91 14.03 0.72 12.86
CA ALA A 91 12.92 1.38 13.55
C ALA A 91 11.56 0.88 13.05
N THR A 92 10.64 0.64 14.00
CA THR A 92 9.28 0.13 13.77
C THR A 92 8.28 0.78 14.75
N GLN A 93 6.98 0.46 14.63
CA GLN A 93 5.91 0.92 15.50
C GLN A 93 5.87 2.46 15.62
N ASP A 94 6.01 3.01 16.83
CA ASP A 94 5.89 4.45 17.09
C ASP A 94 6.95 5.30 16.36
N ARG A 95 8.10 4.70 16.05
CA ARG A 95 9.24 5.33 15.36
C ARG A 95 9.36 4.88 13.91
N ALA A 96 8.36 4.19 13.38
CA ALA A 96 8.39 3.71 12.01
C ALA A 96 8.46 4.87 11.01
N HIS A 97 9.22 4.65 9.94
CA HIS A 97 9.38 5.59 8.86
C HIS A 97 9.81 4.87 7.59
N THR A 98 9.55 5.47 6.44
CA THR A 98 10.09 4.95 5.18
C THR A 98 11.57 5.30 5.05
N LYS A 99 12.32 4.50 4.29
CA LYS A 99 13.77 4.64 4.04
C LYS A 99 14.23 6.09 3.81
N ARG A 100 13.44 6.88 3.09
CA ARG A 100 13.75 8.28 2.76
C ARG A 100 13.79 9.19 3.99
N PHE A 101 12.97 8.93 4.99
CA PHE A 101 12.90 9.70 6.24
C PHE A 101 13.73 9.08 7.36
N CYS A 102 14.60 8.12 7.04
CA CYS A 102 15.48 7.51 8.01
C CYS A 102 16.53 8.52 8.50
N PRO A 103 16.74 8.66 9.82
CA PRO A 103 17.76 9.57 10.36
C PRO A 103 19.18 9.17 9.94
N LEU A 104 19.41 7.91 9.56
CA LEU A 104 20.68 7.42 9.03
C LEU A 104 20.84 7.67 7.53
N THR A 105 19.77 8.04 6.82
CA THR A 105 19.88 8.45 5.42
C THR A 105 20.53 9.82 5.37
N ARG A 106 21.75 9.89 4.83
CA ARG A 106 22.46 11.16 4.59
C ARG A 106 21.52 12.10 3.82
N ARG A 107 21.48 13.39 4.20
CA ARG A 107 20.69 14.47 3.57
C ARG A 107 21.16 14.73 2.13
N GLY A 108 20.89 13.78 1.24
CA GLY A 108 21.34 13.75 -0.15
C GLY A 108 20.73 12.60 -0.94
N TYR A 109 19.61 12.03 -0.46
CA TYR A 109 18.84 11.04 -1.23
C TYR A 109 18.30 11.71 -2.49
N THR A 110 19.06 11.62 -3.57
CA THR A 110 18.63 11.97 -4.92
C THR A 110 17.97 10.73 -5.50
N SER A 111 16.71 10.86 -5.89
CA SER A 111 16.09 9.83 -6.73
C SER A 111 16.82 9.84 -8.06
N VAL A 112 17.26 8.69 -8.56
CA VAL A 112 17.78 8.57 -9.94
C VAL A 112 16.75 9.03 -11.00
N TYR A 113 15.47 9.12 -10.63
CA TYR A 113 14.40 9.63 -11.47
C TYR A 113 14.11 11.13 -11.29
N SER A 114 14.84 11.86 -10.44
CA SER A 114 14.74 13.32 -10.41
C SER A 114 15.38 13.87 -11.67
N ARG A 115 14.55 14.11 -12.69
CA ARG A 115 14.90 14.78 -13.94
C ARG A 115 15.76 16.02 -13.68
N SER A 116 17.05 15.87 -13.89
CA SER A 116 17.95 16.99 -14.16
C SER A 116 17.65 17.45 -15.58
N ALA A 117 16.75 18.42 -15.76
CA ALA A 117 16.59 19.16 -17.02
C ALA A 117 15.64 20.36 -16.82
N ARG A 118 16.07 21.35 -16.04
CA ARG A 118 15.65 22.74 -16.27
C ARG A 118 16.89 23.62 -16.20
N ASN A 119 17.73 23.49 -17.22
CA ASN A 119 18.64 24.58 -17.55
C ASN A 119 17.78 25.61 -18.28
N SER A 120 17.30 26.61 -17.56
CA SER A 120 16.49 27.73 -18.09
C SER A 120 17.31 28.70 -18.96
N ALA A 121 18.40 28.24 -19.57
CA ALA A 121 19.29 29.05 -20.40
C ALA A 121 19.00 28.78 -21.88
N GLY A 122 18.12 29.60 -22.47
CA GLY A 122 18.04 29.73 -23.92
C GLY A 122 16.64 29.91 -24.50
N LYS A 123 16.18 31.16 -24.62
CA LYS A 123 15.47 31.62 -25.83
C LYS A 123 15.52 33.16 -25.94
N ARG A 124 16.40 33.57 -26.87
CA ARG A 124 16.43 34.75 -27.75
C ARG A 124 15.92 36.09 -27.22
#